data_AF-A0A7Z9IED5-F1
#
_entry.id   AF-A0A7Z9IED5-F1
#
_cell.length_a   1.000
_cell.length_b   1.000
_cell.length_c   1.000
_cell.angle_alpha   90.00
_cell.angle_beta   90.00
_cell.angle_gamma   90.00
#
_symmetry.space_group_name_H-M   'P 1'
#
loop_
_entity.id
_entity.type
_entity.pdbx_description
1 polymer ?
#
loop_
_entity_poly.entity_id
_entity_poly.type
_entity_poly.pdbx_seq_one_letter_code
_entity_poly.pdbx_strand_id
1 'polypeptide(L)'
;MALCVFTVLLYLLDEEALEQSLEAAFRSLKSGGTLLIDIPSKALFRSSRSEKHDIDRHVTVEHANDAVFTYREKLTIRDEDGERTFTDEFQIRHWPVEKVVETLMKVGFQLEKNFSRELAGSGSQYLLMKKPGGGR
;
A
#
# COMPACT_ATOMS: atom_id res chain seq x y z
N MET A 1 12.26 2.64 14.02
CA MET A 1 11.82 1.78 12.92
C MET A 1 10.41 2.21 12.57
N ALA A 2 10.15 2.49 11.31
CA ALA A 2 8.81 2.74 10.80
C ALA A 2 8.45 1.57 9.88
N LEU A 3 7.19 1.16 9.95
CA LEU A 3 6.64 0.08 9.16
C LEU A 3 5.49 0.66 8.35
N CYS A 4 5.71 0.89 7.06
CA CYS A 4 4.66 1.24 6.10
C CYS A 4 4.34 -0.03 5.32
N VAL A 5 3.78 -0.99 6.04
CA VAL A 5 3.25 -2.22 5.45
C VAL A 5 1.74 -2.18 5.60
N PHE A 6 1.04 -3.02 4.83
CA PHE A 6 -0.42 -3.01 4.74
C PHE A 6 -0.94 -1.93 3.79
N THR A 7 -0.27 -1.81 2.65
CA THR A 7 -0.74 -1.15 1.42
C THR A 7 -1.15 0.31 1.55
N VAL A 8 -0.86 1.00 2.67
CA VAL A 8 -1.29 2.39 2.96
C VAL A 8 -0.99 3.37 1.82
N LEU A 9 0.08 3.11 1.07
CA LEU A 9 0.51 3.91 -0.07
C LEU A 9 -0.57 4.05 -1.17
N LEU A 10 -1.51 3.09 -1.30
CA LEU A 10 -2.59 3.19 -2.29
C LEU A 10 -3.66 4.22 -1.93
N TYR A 11 -3.74 4.68 -0.67
CA TYR A 11 -4.67 5.74 -0.28
C TYR A 11 -4.14 7.15 -0.59
N LEU A 12 -2.88 7.27 -1.01
CA LEU A 12 -2.28 8.54 -1.41
C LEU A 12 -2.64 8.80 -2.87
N LEU A 13 -3.65 9.63 -3.11
CA LEU A 13 -4.29 9.76 -4.43
C LEU A 13 -3.57 10.73 -5.39
N ASP A 14 -2.62 11.51 -4.89
CA ASP A 14 -1.83 12.47 -5.65
C ASP A 14 -0.37 12.52 -5.19
N GLU A 15 0.47 13.17 -6.01
CA GLU A 15 1.92 13.21 -5.78
C GLU A 15 2.30 14.02 -4.54
N GLU A 16 1.51 15.04 -4.21
CA GLU A 16 1.75 15.90 -3.05
C GLU A 16 1.53 15.09 -1.76
N ALA A 17 0.42 14.35 -1.67
CA ALA A 17 0.13 13.45 -0.55
C ALA A 17 1.19 12.34 -0.42
N LEU A 18 1.69 11.79 -1.53
CA LEU A 18 2.79 10.82 -1.54
C LEU A 18 4.06 11.44 -0.93
N GLU A 19 4.48 12.60 -1.42
CA GLU A 19 5.68 13.28 -0.95
C GLU A 19 5.58 13.68 0.52
N GLN A 20 4.49 14.34 0.93
CA GLN A 20 4.27 14.77 2.31
C GLN A 20 4.25 13.58 3.29
N SER A 21 3.66 12.45 2.89
CA SER A 21 3.62 11.24 3.73
C SER A 21 5.01 10.64 3.91
N LEU A 22 5.80 10.57 2.84
CA LEU A 22 7.17 10.05 2.90
C LEU A 22 8.11 10.99 3.67
N GLU A 23 7.94 12.31 3.53
CA GLU A 23 8.63 13.29 4.37
C GLU A 23 8.27 13.15 5.84
N ALA A 24 6.99 12.99 6.18
CA ALA A 24 6.56 12.79 7.55
C ALA A 24 7.19 11.52 8.15
N ALA A 25 7.25 10.43 7.37
CA ALA A 25 7.95 9.21 7.77
C ALA A 25 9.46 9.49 8.00
N PHE A 26 10.11 10.21 7.10
CA PHE A 26 11.53 10.55 7.23
C PHE A 26 11.80 11.42 8.47
N ARG A 27 11.00 12.45 8.71
CA ARG A 27 11.12 13.34 9.88
C ARG A 27 10.93 12.57 11.19
N SER A 28 10.00 11.63 11.22
CA SER A 28 9.68 10.83 12.41
C SER A 28 10.77 9.81 12.76
N LEU A 29 11.62 9.43 11.81
CA LEU A 29 12.73 8.52 12.06
C LEU A 29 13.91 9.25 12.71
N LYS A 30 14.48 8.62 13.76
CA LYS A 30 15.81 9.00 14.26
C LYS A 30 16.87 8.80 13.18
N SER A 31 17.99 9.48 13.33
CA SER A 31 19.15 9.29 12.46
C SER A 31 19.62 7.82 12.48
N GLY A 32 19.96 7.28 11.30
CA GLY A 32 20.25 5.84 11.12
C GLY A 32 19.02 4.93 11.21
N GLY A 33 17.81 5.48 11.38
CA GLY A 33 16.56 4.72 11.44
C GLY A 33 16.15 4.17 10.08
N THR A 34 15.35 3.11 10.08
CA THR A 34 14.88 2.43 8.88
C THR A 34 13.37 2.51 8.70
N LEU A 35 12.95 2.50 7.43
CA LEU A 35 11.58 2.37 6.94
C LEU A 35 11.51 1.11 6.10
N LEU A 36 10.69 0.14 6.50
CA LEU A 36 10.28 -0.94 5.60
C LEU A 36 8.96 -0.53 4.95
N ILE A 37 8.93 -0.51 3.63
CA ILE A 37 7.77 -0.08 2.82
C ILE A 37 7.36 -1.18 1.84
N ASP A 38 6.05 -1.43 1.72
CA ASP A 38 5.47 -2.24 0.66
C ASP A 38 4.86 -1.36 -0.44
N ILE A 39 5.11 -1.70 -1.71
CA ILE A 39 4.59 -1.00 -2.89
C ILE A 39 3.69 -1.97 -3.65
N PRO A 40 2.36 -1.79 -3.58
CA PRO A 40 1.38 -2.65 -4.24
C PRO A 40 1.62 -2.78 -5.75
N SER A 41 1.69 -4.00 -6.26
CA SER A 41 1.74 -4.22 -7.70
C SER A 41 0.39 -3.94 -8.34
N LYS A 42 0.38 -3.58 -9.64
CA LYS A 42 -0.84 -3.40 -10.43
C LYS A 42 -1.78 -4.62 -10.40
N ALA A 43 -1.25 -5.82 -10.16
CA ALA A 43 -2.04 -7.04 -10.07
C ALA A 43 -3.04 -7.05 -8.88
N LEU A 44 -2.85 -6.19 -7.89
CA LEU A 44 -3.79 -6.00 -6.77
C LEU A 44 -5.00 -5.10 -7.16
N PHE A 45 -4.91 -4.36 -8.26
CA PHE A 45 -5.96 -3.45 -8.75
C PHE A 45 -6.89 -4.19 -9.72
N ARG A 46 -7.45 -5.31 -9.27
CA ARG A 46 -8.40 -6.11 -10.04
C ARG A 46 -9.57 -6.57 -9.17
N SER A 47 -10.75 -6.64 -9.77
CA SER A 47 -11.91 -7.22 -9.13
C SER A 47 -11.65 -8.68 -8.74
N SER A 48 -12.22 -9.10 -7.62
CA SER A 48 -12.11 -10.47 -7.13
C SER A 48 -13.37 -10.87 -6.40
N ARG A 49 -13.64 -12.17 -6.35
CA ARG A 49 -14.66 -12.74 -5.49
C ARG A 49 -14.07 -13.94 -4.78
N SER A 50 -14.36 -14.06 -3.50
CA SER A 50 -14.04 -15.25 -2.72
C SER A 50 -15.25 -15.66 -1.92
N GLU A 51 -15.68 -16.88 -2.14
CA GLU A 51 -16.76 -17.51 -1.39
C GLU A 51 -16.14 -18.66 -0.58
N LYS A 52 -16.27 -18.60 0.75
CA LYS A 52 -15.77 -19.62 1.66
C LYS A 52 -16.77 -19.80 2.80
N HIS A 53 -17.38 -20.98 2.85
CA HIS A 53 -18.40 -21.33 3.83
C HIS A 53 -19.49 -20.25 3.86
N ASP A 54 -19.59 -19.60 5.01
CA ASP A 54 -20.58 -18.61 5.38
C ASP A 54 -20.21 -17.18 4.97
N ILE A 55 -19.08 -16.99 4.29
CA ILE A 55 -18.56 -15.68 3.89
C ILE A 55 -18.48 -15.59 2.36
N ASP A 56 -19.22 -14.65 1.78
CA ASP A 56 -19.12 -14.25 0.38
C ASP A 56 -18.58 -12.82 0.30
N ARG A 57 -17.37 -12.67 -0.25
CA ARG A 57 -16.70 -11.39 -0.41
C ARG A 57 -16.59 -11.07 -1.89
N HIS A 58 -17.13 -9.94 -2.29
CA HIS A 58 -17.06 -9.41 -3.64
C HIS A 58 -16.35 -8.06 -3.64
N VAL A 59 -15.27 -7.96 -4.39
CA VAL A 59 -14.52 -6.72 -4.61
C VAL A 59 -14.60 -6.35 -6.07
N THR A 60 -14.98 -5.10 -6.33
CA THR A 60 -14.94 -4.50 -7.66
C THR A 60 -13.91 -3.38 -7.65
N VAL A 61 -13.02 -3.40 -8.64
CA VAL A 61 -12.04 -2.34 -8.87
C VAL A 61 -12.24 -1.81 -10.27
N GLU A 62 -12.67 -0.55 -10.37
CA GLU A 62 -12.97 0.12 -11.64
C GLU A 62 -12.01 1.29 -11.86
N HIS A 63 -11.55 1.47 -13.09
CA HIS A 63 -10.76 2.64 -13.45
C HIS A 63 -11.60 3.91 -13.33
N ALA A 64 -11.16 4.87 -12.52
CA ALA A 64 -11.78 6.19 -12.40
C ALA A 64 -11.08 7.21 -13.32
N ASN A 65 -9.75 7.24 -13.29
CA ASN A 65 -8.88 8.03 -14.17
C ASN A 65 -7.46 7.43 -14.20
N ASP A 66 -6.53 8.06 -14.92
CA ASP A 66 -5.09 7.76 -15.05
C ASP A 66 -4.62 6.50 -14.29
N ALA A 67 -4.33 6.67 -13.00
CA ALA A 67 -3.85 5.63 -12.09
C ALA A 67 -4.73 5.49 -10.85
N VAL A 68 -5.90 6.13 -10.81
CA VAL A 68 -6.86 6.06 -9.70
C VAL A 68 -8.02 5.13 -10.07
N PHE A 69 -8.40 4.30 -9.11
CA PHE A 69 -9.45 3.31 -9.21
C PHE A 69 -10.46 3.54 -8.11
N THR A 70 -11.72 3.24 -8.40
CA THR A 70 -12.75 3.11 -7.37
C THR A 70 -12.78 1.66 -6.90
N TYR A 71 -12.47 1.47 -5.62
CA TYR A 71 -12.60 0.21 -4.92
C TYR A 71 -13.99 0.14 -4.30
N ARG A 72 -14.70 -0.96 -4.54
CA ARG A 72 -15.96 -1.30 -3.86
C ARG A 72 -15.85 -2.69 -3.28
N GLU A 73 -16.28 -2.84 -2.04
CA GLU A 73 -16.41 -4.12 -1.39
C GLU A 73 -17.84 -4.36 -0.96
N LYS A 74 -18.30 -5.59 -1.17
CA LYS A 74 -19.50 -6.15 -0.56
C LYS A 74 -19.11 -7.46 0.12
N LEU A 75 -19.32 -7.52 1.43
CA LEU A 75 -19.07 -8.70 2.25
C LEU A 75 -20.39 -9.17 2.84
N THR A 76 -20.80 -10.40 2.51
CA THR A 76 -21.96 -11.06 3.11
C THR A 76 -21.47 -12.17 4.03
N ILE A 77 -21.96 -12.17 5.27
CA ILE A 77 -21.72 -13.21 6.28
C ILE A 77 -23.05 -13.87 6.61
N ARG A 78 -23.10 -15.20 6.66
CA ARG A 78 -24.30 -16.01 6.92
C ARG A 78 -24.06 -16.95 8.10
N ASP A 79 -24.58 -16.64 9.27
CA ASP A 79 -24.41 -17.51 10.45
C ASP A 79 -25.75 -17.76 11.16
N GLU A 80 -25.69 -18.30 12.39
CA GLU A 80 -26.86 -18.63 13.20
C GLU A 80 -27.77 -17.41 13.48
N ASP A 81 -27.19 -16.21 13.48
CA ASP A 81 -27.92 -14.94 13.67
C ASP A 81 -28.52 -14.40 12.37
N GLY A 82 -28.30 -15.09 11.24
CA GLY A 82 -28.83 -14.75 9.92
C GLY A 82 -27.79 -14.16 8.96
N GLU A 83 -28.27 -13.52 7.89
CA GLU A 83 -27.43 -12.89 6.88
C GLU A 83 -27.16 -11.41 7.20
N ARG A 84 -25.89 -11.02 7.22
CA ARG A 84 -25.45 -9.63 7.36
C ARG A 84 -24.61 -9.23 6.16
N THR A 85 -24.89 -8.06 5.59
CA THR A 85 -24.14 -7.49 4.46
C THR A 85 -23.48 -6.19 4.87
N PHE A 86 -22.20 -6.07 4.53
CA PHE A 86 -21.38 -4.87 4.71
C PHE A 86 -20.91 -4.39 3.35
N THR A 87 -20.86 -3.07 3.16
CA THR A 87 -20.38 -2.45 1.93
C THR A 87 -19.44 -1.30 2.25
N ASP A 88 -18.41 -1.13 1.43
CA ASP A 88 -17.50 0.02 1.50
C ASP A 88 -17.11 0.47 0.09
N GLU A 89 -16.82 1.76 -0.06
CA GLU A 89 -16.40 2.38 -1.31
C GLU A 89 -15.39 3.50 -1.05
N PHE A 90 -14.24 3.42 -1.71
CA PHE A 90 -13.21 4.46 -1.63
C PHE A 90 -12.31 4.44 -2.88
N GLN A 91 -11.53 5.52 -3.05
CA GLN A 91 -10.56 5.62 -4.14
C GLN A 91 -9.21 5.06 -3.71
N ILE A 92 -8.53 4.43 -4.67
CA ILE A 92 -7.19 3.87 -4.51
C ILE A 92 -6.33 4.26 -5.71
N ARG A 93 -5.04 4.47 -5.51
CA ARG A 93 -4.10 4.81 -6.58
C ARG A 93 -3.01 3.77 -6.71
N HIS A 94 -2.74 3.37 -7.95
CA HIS A 94 -1.55 2.61 -8.29
C HIS A 94 -0.37 3.56 -8.48
N TRP A 95 0.70 3.31 -7.74
CA TRP A 95 1.96 4.02 -7.90
C TRP A 95 3.00 3.13 -8.58
N PRO A 96 3.61 3.59 -9.70
CA PRO A 96 4.80 2.93 -10.23
C PRO A 96 5.89 2.87 -9.15
N VAL A 97 6.58 1.74 -9.07
CA VAL A 97 7.62 1.52 -8.06
C VAL A 97 8.74 2.54 -8.22
N GLU A 98 9.10 2.85 -9.47
CA GLU A 98 10.12 3.82 -9.82
C GLU A 98 9.78 5.20 -9.24
N LYS A 99 8.51 5.63 -9.37
CA LYS A 99 8.04 6.90 -8.80
C LYS A 99 8.17 6.94 -7.27
N VAL A 100 7.78 5.86 -6.59
CA VAL A 100 7.89 5.78 -5.13
C VAL A 100 9.35 5.83 -4.69
N VAL A 101 10.23 5.09 -5.38
CA VAL A 101 11.68 5.07 -5.10
C VAL A 101 12.30 6.45 -5.34
N GLU A 102 11.97 7.11 -6.45
CA GLU A 102 12.41 8.48 -6.74
C GLU A 102 12.00 9.45 -5.64
N THR A 103 10.73 9.41 -5.19
CA THR A 103 10.25 10.28 -4.10
C THR A 103 10.94 9.96 -2.77
N LEU A 104 11.13 8.69 -2.42
CA LEU A 104 11.88 8.29 -1.23
C LEU A 104 13.31 8.85 -1.24
N MET A 105 14.01 8.75 -2.38
CA MET A 105 15.36 9.28 -2.54
C MET A 105 15.38 10.81 -2.49
N LYS A 106 14.41 11.47 -3.12
CA LYS A 106 14.23 12.94 -3.07
C LYS A 106 14.06 13.44 -1.63
N VAL A 107 13.30 12.73 -0.81
CA VAL A 107 13.10 13.02 0.62
C VAL A 107 14.37 12.79 1.45
N GLY A 108 15.32 12.00 0.95
CA GLY A 108 16.63 11.76 1.59
C GLY A 108 16.80 10.35 2.16
N PHE A 109 15.90 9.42 1.88
CA PHE A 109 16.12 8.00 2.18
C PHE A 109 17.17 7.39 1.24
N GLN A 110 17.83 6.34 1.71
CA GLN A 110 18.73 5.50 0.92
C GLN A 110 18.20 4.06 0.90
N LEU A 111 18.24 3.38 -0.24
CA LEU A 111 17.90 1.97 -0.31
C LEU A 111 18.96 1.15 0.41
N GLU A 112 18.56 0.42 1.45
CA GLU A 112 19.43 -0.47 2.22
C GLU A 112 19.30 -1.91 1.73
N LYS A 113 18.07 -2.39 1.47
CA LYS A 113 17.83 -3.73 0.94
C LYS A 113 16.50 -3.83 0.18
N ASN A 114 16.46 -4.65 -0.86
CA ASN A 114 15.22 -5.05 -1.53
C ASN A 114 14.87 -6.49 -1.12
N PHE A 115 13.69 -6.68 -0.54
CA PHE A 115 13.15 -7.96 -0.06
C PHE A 115 12.08 -8.56 -0.99
N SER A 116 11.85 -7.96 -2.15
CA SER A 116 10.77 -8.36 -3.07
C SER A 116 10.92 -9.79 -3.58
N ARG A 117 12.14 -10.32 -3.63
CA ARG A 117 12.39 -11.71 -4.01
C ARG A 117 12.05 -12.67 -2.89
N GLU A 118 12.47 -12.36 -1.65
CA GLU A 118 12.17 -13.15 -0.47
C GLU A 118 10.66 -13.17 -0.15
N LEU A 119 9.95 -12.10 -0.53
CA LEU A 119 8.51 -11.94 -0.33
C LEU A 119 7.72 -12.05 -1.65
N ALA A 120 8.25 -12.78 -2.63
CA ALA A 120 7.58 -13.02 -3.90
C ALA A 120 6.20 -13.69 -3.69
N GLY A 121 5.21 -13.28 -4.48
CA GLY A 121 3.84 -13.80 -4.40
C GLY A 121 2.92 -13.05 -3.41
N SER A 122 3.46 -12.13 -2.62
CA SER A 122 2.69 -11.27 -1.70
C SER A 122 1.83 -10.21 -2.42
N GLY A 123 2.09 -9.95 -3.70
CA GLY A 123 1.41 -8.91 -4.47
C GLY A 123 2.02 -7.50 -4.36
N SER A 124 3.10 -7.33 -3.59
CA SER A 124 3.82 -6.05 -3.43
C SER A 124 5.33 -6.23 -3.63
N GLN A 125 6.02 -5.13 -3.92
CA GLN A 125 7.47 -5.03 -3.73
C GLN A 125 7.79 -4.55 -2.32
N TYR A 126 8.87 -5.04 -1.71
CA TYR A 126 9.26 -4.70 -0.34
C TYR A 126 10.65 -4.10 -0.32
N LEU A 127 10.76 -2.85 0.13
CA LEU A 127 12.00 -2.10 0.18
C LEU A 127 12.31 -1.68 1.61
N LEU A 128 13.54 -1.93 2.06
CA LEU A 128 14.09 -1.39 3.28
C LEU A 128 14.90 -0.15 2.95
N MET A 129 14.41 0.99 3.44
CA MET A 129 14.99 2.30 3.27
C MET A 129 15.62 2.77 4.58
N LYS A 130 16.70 3.54 4.49
CA LYS A 130 17.46 4.05 5.63
C LYS A 130 17.51 5.57 5.60
N LYS A 131 17.26 6.18 6.75
CA LYS A 131 17.59 7.58 7.00
C LYS A 131 19.08 7.66 7.33
N PRO A 132 19.87 8.43 6.57
CA PRO A 132 21.30 8.55 6.82
C PRO A 132 21.63 8.91 8.28
N GLY A 133 22.75 8.37 8.76
CA GLY A 133 23.40 8.85 9.96
C GLY A 133 23.84 10.30 9.73
N GLY A 134 23.45 11.25 10.56
CA GLY A 134 24.11 12.55 10.58
C GLY A 134 25.57 12.28 10.96
N GLY A 135 26.49 12.50 10.03
CA GLY A 135 27.92 12.40 10.32
C GLY A 135 28.23 13.33 11.49
N ARG A 136 28.85 12.77 12.54
CA ARG A 136 29.72 13.55 13.42
C ARG A 136 31.12 13.47 12.84
#